data_AF-F2TWS7-F1
#
_entry.id   AF-F2TWS7-F1
#
_cell.length_a   1.000
_cell.length_b   1.000
_cell.length_c   1.000
_cell.angle_alpha   90.00
_cell.angle_beta   90.00
_cell.angle_gamma   90.00
#
_symmetry.space_group_name_H-M   'P 1'
#
loop_
_entity.id
_entity.type
_entity.pdbx_description
1 polymer ?
#
loop_
_entity_poly.entity_id
_entity_poly.type
_entity_poly.pdbx_seq_one_letter_code
_entity_poly.pdbx_strand_id
1 'polypeptide(L)'
;MTSPTQDDDNSNMQRAGARKEKVEEEEEEEEEERRSEEDVVGHVKALLQRCDLPGVTALLNETIQFAFGTDEVTQDTALHLNGHISSSQQAQLESIAHGVMELGMNVLPMISIGAAPGDLCPHAEVTDLANGNQLTLDAVIGSKVALLDVWATWCEPSLEALGEYDKLLSEHESWEDSVCIATASLDDTPSEATATIAKMACERPRHLWLGREACDTYLSLSSLPAWFLFKEGRIVWRGHPASIDLDASITSLLSGGDVVEVESDEARIGDVEGLPNVENLSDEDMLEFCQALQEKTAALSLPEDSVSCCVENSIVISSTDTKKTRRVILTGPKQFEPACADLATFIRSKIAGNVLISFAD
;
A
#
# COMPACT_ATOMS: atom_id res chain seq x y z
N MET A 1 46.87 -59.38 -20.34
CA MET A 1 47.25 -57.98 -20.08
C MET A 1 46.52 -57.13 -21.09
N THR A 2 45.36 -56.60 -20.70
CA THR A 2 44.57 -55.65 -21.50
C THR A 2 44.40 -54.42 -20.63
N SER A 3 45.04 -53.34 -21.05
CA SER A 3 45.04 -52.03 -20.39
C SER A 3 43.65 -51.38 -20.47
N PRO A 4 43.18 -50.68 -19.43
CA PRO A 4 41.96 -49.88 -19.51
C PRO A 4 42.26 -48.38 -19.72
N THR A 5 41.20 -47.68 -20.15
CA THR A 5 40.88 -46.26 -19.92
C THR A 5 41.75 -45.19 -20.58
N GLN A 6 41.31 -44.72 -21.75
CA GLN A 6 41.59 -43.37 -22.27
C GLN A 6 40.34 -42.63 -22.78
N ASP A 7 39.16 -43.27 -22.82
CA ASP A 7 37.95 -42.66 -23.39
C ASP A 7 37.00 -42.01 -22.36
N ASP A 8 37.18 -42.27 -21.06
CA ASP A 8 36.27 -41.76 -20.02
C ASP A 8 36.58 -40.32 -19.56
N ASP A 9 37.83 -39.85 -19.71
CA ASP A 9 38.22 -38.50 -19.26
C ASP A 9 37.72 -37.38 -20.20
N ASN A 10 37.56 -37.67 -21.49
CA ASN A 10 37.15 -36.65 -22.48
C ASN A 10 35.65 -36.33 -22.40
N SER A 11 34.84 -37.32 -22.01
CA SER A 11 33.40 -37.19 -21.72
C SER A 11 33.14 -36.32 -20.48
N ASN A 12 33.99 -36.45 -19.45
CA ASN A 12 33.82 -35.74 -18.19
C ASN A 12 34.23 -34.26 -18.28
N MET A 13 35.27 -33.93 -19.08
CA MET A 13 35.63 -32.53 -19.35
C MET A 13 34.59 -31.79 -20.21
N GLN A 14 33.96 -32.47 -21.18
CA GLN A 14 32.90 -31.86 -22.00
C GLN A 14 31.62 -31.59 -21.19
N ARG A 15 31.26 -32.48 -20.26
CA ARG A 15 30.13 -32.26 -19.34
C ARG A 15 30.39 -31.15 -18.32
N ALA A 16 31.63 -31.01 -17.85
CA ALA A 16 32.01 -29.93 -16.95
C ALA A 16 32.02 -28.56 -17.65
N GLY A 17 32.45 -28.49 -18.91
CA GLY A 17 32.39 -27.27 -19.72
C GLY A 17 30.96 -26.81 -20.00
N ALA A 18 30.08 -27.72 -20.45
CA ALA A 18 28.68 -27.42 -20.71
C ALA A 18 27.88 -27.02 -19.45
N ARG A 19 28.25 -27.57 -18.28
CA ARG A 19 27.64 -27.17 -17.00
C ARG A 19 28.14 -25.81 -16.52
N LYS A 20 29.35 -25.39 -16.90
CA LYS A 20 29.92 -24.09 -16.53
C LYS A 20 29.39 -22.97 -17.43
N GLU A 21 29.26 -23.22 -18.73
CA GLU A 21 28.60 -22.29 -19.67
C GLU A 21 27.13 -22.08 -19.31
N LYS A 22 26.39 -23.14 -18.93
CA LYS A 22 24.98 -23.00 -18.53
C LYS A 22 24.79 -22.20 -17.23
N VAL A 23 25.72 -22.29 -16.27
CA VAL A 23 25.68 -21.51 -15.03
C VAL A 23 26.08 -20.05 -15.29
N GLU A 24 27.05 -19.81 -16.18
CA GLU A 24 27.43 -18.44 -16.58
C GLU A 24 26.31 -17.75 -17.39
N GLU A 25 25.57 -18.47 -18.24
CA GLU A 25 24.38 -17.95 -18.95
C GLU A 25 23.21 -17.66 -17.99
N GLU A 26 22.94 -18.54 -17.01
CA GLU A 26 21.89 -18.33 -15.99
C GLU A 26 22.24 -17.15 -15.05
N GLU A 27 23.51 -17.00 -14.64
CA GLU A 27 23.99 -15.85 -13.86
C GLU A 27 23.93 -14.53 -14.65
N GLU A 28 24.20 -14.54 -15.96
CA GLU A 28 24.06 -13.35 -16.82
C GLU A 28 22.59 -12.94 -17.02
N GLU A 29 21.67 -13.90 -17.17
CA GLU A 29 20.22 -13.64 -17.28
C GLU A 29 19.66 -13.06 -15.97
N GLU A 30 20.00 -13.63 -14.81
CA GLU A 30 19.60 -13.10 -13.50
C GLU A 30 20.19 -11.70 -13.22
N GLU A 31 21.43 -11.43 -13.67
CA GLU A 31 22.04 -10.11 -13.55
C GLU A 31 21.41 -9.08 -14.50
N GLU A 32 20.94 -9.49 -15.68
CA GLU A 32 20.21 -8.65 -16.64
C GLU A 32 18.78 -8.35 -16.15
N GLU A 33 18.09 -9.33 -15.55
CA GLU A 33 16.78 -9.14 -14.92
C GLU A 33 16.87 -8.23 -13.67
N ARG A 34 17.85 -8.42 -12.78
CA ARG A 34 18.09 -7.50 -11.65
C ARG A 34 18.43 -6.09 -12.10
N ARG A 35 19.22 -5.94 -13.18
CA ARG A 35 19.48 -4.63 -13.80
C ARG A 35 18.19 -4.02 -14.33
N SER A 36 17.25 -4.81 -14.85
CA SER A 36 15.95 -4.32 -15.33
C SER A 36 15.04 -3.82 -14.20
N GLU A 37 14.98 -4.50 -13.03
CA GLU A 37 14.17 -4.05 -11.88
C GLU A 37 14.72 -2.75 -11.28
N GLU A 38 16.03 -2.68 -11.00
CA GLU A 38 16.67 -1.48 -10.46
C GLU A 38 16.56 -0.30 -11.44
N ASP A 39 16.65 -0.56 -12.74
CA ASP A 39 16.45 0.45 -13.79
C ASP A 39 15.00 0.94 -13.85
N VAL A 40 14.01 0.04 -13.75
CA VAL A 40 12.58 0.40 -13.70
C VAL A 40 12.28 1.25 -12.46
N VAL A 41 12.71 0.81 -11.28
CA VAL A 41 12.50 1.53 -10.01
C VAL A 41 13.14 2.91 -10.08
N GLY A 42 14.40 2.98 -10.54
CA GLY A 42 15.13 4.24 -10.73
C GLY A 42 14.43 5.17 -11.72
N HIS A 43 13.97 4.64 -12.85
CA HIS A 43 13.26 5.41 -13.87
C HIS A 43 11.94 5.97 -13.33
N VAL A 44 11.10 5.14 -12.70
CA VAL A 44 9.80 5.56 -12.14
C VAL A 44 10.00 6.60 -11.04
N LYS A 45 10.97 6.41 -10.15
CA LYS A 45 11.32 7.40 -9.11
C LYS A 45 11.72 8.73 -9.73
N ALA A 46 12.58 8.72 -10.75
CA ALA A 46 12.98 9.93 -11.45
C ALA A 46 11.81 10.62 -12.16
N LEU A 47 10.88 9.87 -12.74
CA LEU A 47 9.64 10.40 -13.32
C LEU A 47 8.78 11.11 -12.26
N LEU A 48 8.52 10.46 -11.13
CA LEU A 48 7.72 11.03 -10.04
C LEU A 48 8.35 12.31 -9.49
N GLN A 49 9.66 12.33 -9.30
CA GLN A 49 10.41 13.52 -8.87
C GLN A 49 10.33 14.66 -9.89
N ARG A 50 10.51 14.36 -11.18
CA ARG A 50 10.49 15.37 -12.25
C ARG A 50 9.11 15.98 -12.45
N CYS A 51 8.06 15.18 -12.27
CA CYS A 51 6.68 15.59 -12.47
C CYS A 51 6.05 16.26 -11.24
N ASP A 52 6.74 16.29 -10.09
CA ASP A 52 6.29 16.95 -8.86
C ASP A 52 4.84 16.59 -8.48
N LEU A 53 4.58 15.28 -8.41
CA LEU A 53 3.30 14.71 -7.99
C LEU A 53 3.42 14.09 -6.60
N PRO A 54 3.43 14.90 -5.52
CA PRO A 54 3.59 14.38 -4.15
C PRO A 54 2.42 13.49 -3.70
N GLY A 55 1.26 13.58 -4.36
CA GLY A 55 0.09 12.74 -4.11
C GLY A 55 0.06 11.41 -4.88
N VAL A 56 1.11 11.09 -5.65
CA VAL A 56 1.17 9.87 -6.47
C VAL A 56 2.33 8.98 -6.03
N THR A 57 2.05 7.70 -5.87
CA THR A 57 3.03 6.63 -5.67
C THR A 57 2.89 5.60 -6.79
N ALA A 58 3.95 4.83 -7.03
CA ALA A 58 3.90 3.68 -7.90
C ALA A 58 4.10 2.40 -7.09
N LEU A 59 3.34 1.36 -7.39
CA LEU A 59 3.49 0.03 -6.81
C LEU A 59 3.89 -0.90 -7.95
N LEU A 60 5.16 -1.29 -7.98
CA LEU A 60 5.63 -2.38 -8.82
C LEU A 60 5.34 -3.68 -8.07
N ASN A 61 4.46 -4.52 -8.61
CA ASN A 61 4.10 -5.78 -7.99
C ASN A 61 4.40 -6.94 -8.94
N GLU A 62 5.20 -7.88 -8.46
CA GLU A 62 5.48 -9.14 -9.11
C GLU A 62 4.85 -10.27 -8.28
N THR A 63 4.07 -11.12 -8.93
CA THR A 63 3.42 -12.27 -8.31
C THR A 63 3.86 -13.55 -9.00
N ILE A 64 4.44 -14.48 -8.22
CA ILE A 64 4.79 -15.84 -8.65
C ILE A 64 3.75 -16.78 -8.07
N GLN A 65 2.90 -17.34 -8.92
CA GLN A 65 1.81 -18.25 -8.53
C GLN A 65 2.15 -19.70 -8.88
N PHE A 66 1.88 -20.59 -7.93
CA PHE A 66 2.18 -22.01 -8.01
C PHE A 66 0.89 -22.80 -8.22
N ALA A 67 0.77 -23.46 -9.37
CA ALA A 67 -0.40 -24.29 -9.65
C ALA A 67 -0.36 -25.60 -8.85
N PHE A 68 -1.54 -26.06 -8.42
CA PHE A 68 -1.67 -27.32 -7.70
C PHE A 68 -1.80 -28.49 -8.67
N GLY A 69 -1.07 -29.56 -8.43
CA GLY A 69 -1.13 -30.78 -9.24
C GLY A 69 -0.40 -30.70 -10.59
N THR A 70 0.32 -29.60 -10.84
CA THR A 70 1.17 -29.40 -12.02
C THR A 70 2.51 -28.78 -11.60
N ASP A 71 3.52 -28.89 -12.45
CA ASP A 71 4.80 -28.19 -12.28
C ASP A 71 4.75 -26.77 -12.88
N GLU A 72 3.56 -26.24 -13.19
CA GLU A 72 3.42 -24.93 -13.82
C GLU A 72 3.56 -23.80 -12.78
N VAL A 73 4.32 -22.78 -13.15
CA VAL A 73 4.47 -21.52 -12.40
C VAL A 73 4.13 -20.38 -13.33
N THR A 74 3.28 -19.47 -12.86
CA THR A 74 2.93 -18.25 -13.59
C THR A 74 3.50 -17.04 -12.86
N GLN A 75 4.28 -16.23 -13.57
CA GLN A 75 4.82 -14.97 -13.08
C GLN A 75 4.10 -13.82 -13.78
N ASP A 76 3.55 -12.89 -13.01
CA ASP A 76 2.93 -11.67 -13.51
C ASP A 76 3.60 -10.45 -12.89
N THR A 77 3.78 -9.39 -13.67
CA THR A 77 4.37 -8.13 -13.21
C THR A 77 3.51 -6.97 -13.66
N ALA A 78 3.04 -6.18 -12.70
CA ALA A 78 2.20 -5.02 -12.93
C ALA A 78 2.76 -3.79 -12.22
N LEU A 79 2.63 -2.63 -12.86
CA LEU A 79 2.94 -1.35 -12.24
C LEU A 79 1.66 -0.56 -12.02
N HIS A 80 1.27 -0.37 -10.78
CA HIS A 80 0.10 0.43 -10.43
C HIS A 80 0.54 1.85 -10.09
N LEU A 81 -0.10 2.86 -10.69
CA LEU A 81 0.06 4.25 -10.27
C LEU A 81 -1.09 4.61 -9.36
N ASN A 82 -0.82 4.85 -8.09
CA ASN A 82 -1.82 5.07 -7.05
C ASN A 82 -1.78 6.52 -6.58
N GLY A 83 -2.95 7.10 -6.34
CA GLY A 83 -3.03 8.31 -5.54
C GLY A 83 -4.03 9.35 -6.02
N HIS A 84 -3.77 10.59 -5.63
CA HIS A 84 -4.65 11.73 -5.84
C HIS A 84 -3.89 12.84 -6.53
N ILE A 85 -4.50 13.40 -7.58
CA ILE A 85 -3.96 14.58 -8.26
C ILE A 85 -5.00 15.68 -8.35
N SER A 86 -4.52 16.92 -8.33
CA SER A 86 -5.28 18.11 -8.64
C SER A 86 -5.69 18.13 -10.12
N SER A 87 -6.83 18.74 -10.45
CA SER A 87 -7.18 19.04 -11.86
C SER A 87 -6.10 19.88 -12.55
N SER A 88 -5.34 20.68 -11.80
CA SER A 88 -4.22 21.47 -12.31
C SER A 88 -2.98 20.62 -12.66
N GLN A 89 -2.91 19.39 -12.16
CA GLN A 89 -1.78 18.47 -12.35
C GLN A 89 -1.97 17.48 -13.53
N GLN A 90 -3.04 17.65 -14.32
CA GLN A 90 -3.37 16.73 -15.42
C GLN A 90 -2.24 16.58 -16.44
N ALA A 91 -1.53 17.66 -16.78
CA ALA A 91 -0.41 17.62 -17.72
C ALA A 91 0.77 16.81 -17.17
N GLN A 92 1.02 16.86 -15.87
CA GLN A 92 2.06 16.05 -15.21
C GLN A 92 1.69 14.57 -15.22
N LEU A 93 0.41 14.23 -15.01
CA LEU A 93 -0.08 12.85 -15.13
C LEU A 93 0.15 12.31 -16.56
N GLU A 94 -0.19 13.10 -17.58
CA GLU A 94 0.07 12.71 -18.97
C GLU A 94 1.57 12.48 -19.20
N SER A 95 2.44 13.32 -18.65
CA SER A 95 3.89 13.14 -18.75
C SER A 95 4.38 11.85 -18.08
N ILE A 96 3.81 11.46 -16.93
CA ILE A 96 4.14 10.19 -16.28
C ILE A 96 3.63 9.04 -17.13
N ALA A 97 2.37 9.09 -17.58
CA ALA A 97 1.79 8.04 -18.40
C ALA A 97 2.65 7.75 -19.65
N HIS A 98 3.13 8.79 -20.34
CA HIS A 98 4.07 8.63 -21.45
C HIS A 98 5.40 8.00 -21.02
N GLY A 99 6.01 8.47 -19.94
CA GLY A 99 7.28 7.93 -19.45
C GLY A 99 7.19 6.47 -19.03
N VAL A 100 6.08 6.07 -18.40
CA VAL A 100 5.88 4.68 -17.97
C VAL A 100 5.52 3.78 -19.16
N MET A 101 4.81 4.29 -20.18
CA MET A 101 4.57 3.54 -21.43
C MET A 101 5.87 3.14 -22.15
N GLU A 102 6.95 3.92 -22.01
CA GLU A 102 8.26 3.59 -22.58
C GLU A 102 8.91 2.36 -21.92
N LEU A 103 8.45 1.96 -20.72
CA LEU A 103 8.95 0.78 -20.01
C LEU A 103 8.42 -0.55 -20.58
N GLY A 104 7.44 -0.51 -21.49
CA GLY A 104 6.85 -1.73 -22.06
C GLY A 104 6.05 -2.59 -21.07
N MET A 105 5.75 -2.05 -19.88
CA MET A 105 5.03 -2.72 -18.80
C MET A 105 3.52 -2.54 -18.90
N ASN A 106 2.77 -3.43 -18.25
CA ASN A 106 1.34 -3.22 -18.01
C ASN A 106 1.15 -2.23 -16.86
N VAL A 107 0.62 -1.05 -17.17
CA VAL A 107 0.44 0.05 -16.22
C VAL A 107 -1.02 0.23 -15.90
N LEU A 108 -1.38 0.14 -14.62
CA LEU A 108 -2.75 0.32 -14.14
C LEU A 108 -2.87 1.63 -13.34
N PRO A 109 -3.48 2.69 -13.91
CA PRO A 109 -3.68 3.93 -13.18
C PRO A 109 -4.88 3.82 -12.23
N MET A 110 -4.60 3.83 -10.93
CA MET A 110 -5.59 4.02 -9.85
C MET A 110 -5.49 5.43 -9.27
N ILE A 111 -5.64 6.42 -10.15
CA ILE A 111 -5.53 7.84 -9.80
C ILE A 111 -6.92 8.46 -9.81
N SER A 112 -7.22 9.20 -8.75
CA SER A 112 -8.41 10.05 -8.70
C SER A 112 -8.03 11.53 -8.82
N ILE A 113 -8.91 12.28 -9.46
CA ILE A 113 -8.74 13.72 -9.70
C ILE A 113 -9.63 14.46 -8.71
N GLY A 114 -9.05 15.34 -7.90
CA GLY A 114 -9.71 16.11 -6.83
C GLY A 114 -8.70 16.81 -5.94
N ALA A 115 -9.09 17.17 -4.72
CA ALA A 115 -8.16 17.75 -3.74
C ALA A 115 -6.99 16.80 -3.43
N ALA A 116 -5.75 17.23 -3.65
CA ALA A 116 -4.58 16.37 -3.50
C ALA A 116 -3.50 17.02 -2.61
N PRO A 117 -2.53 16.23 -2.08
CA PRO A 117 -1.36 16.79 -1.42
C PRO A 117 -0.67 17.86 -2.28
N GLY A 118 -0.36 19.00 -1.67
CA GLY A 118 0.18 20.21 -2.32
C GLY A 118 -0.86 21.29 -2.64
N ASP A 119 -2.13 20.92 -2.83
CA ASP A 119 -3.20 21.87 -3.09
C ASP A 119 -3.48 22.75 -1.88
N LEU A 120 -3.97 23.97 -2.14
CA LEU A 120 -4.61 24.78 -1.10
C LEU A 120 -5.91 24.12 -0.64
N CYS A 121 -6.28 24.36 0.62
CA CYS A 121 -7.58 23.98 1.14
C CYS A 121 -8.68 24.53 0.21
N PRO A 122 -9.65 23.71 -0.24
CA PRO A 122 -10.70 24.16 -1.13
C PRO A 122 -11.54 25.28 -0.50
N HIS A 123 -11.86 26.30 -1.31
CA HIS A 123 -12.80 27.35 -0.92
C HIS A 123 -14.24 26.86 -1.10
N ALA A 124 -14.68 25.97 -0.21
CA ALA A 124 -16.01 25.38 -0.21
C ALA A 124 -16.91 26.01 0.87
N GLU A 125 -18.16 26.32 0.53
CA GLU A 125 -19.15 26.76 1.51
C GLU A 125 -19.48 25.62 2.48
N VAL A 126 -19.46 25.91 3.78
CA VAL A 126 -19.78 24.96 4.85
C VAL A 126 -20.71 25.60 5.87
N THR A 127 -21.57 24.78 6.46
CA THR A 127 -22.42 25.20 7.59
C THR A 127 -21.82 24.76 8.90
N ASP A 128 -21.59 25.67 9.83
CA ASP A 128 -21.21 25.36 11.21
C ASP A 128 -22.40 24.77 11.96
N LEU A 129 -22.30 23.51 12.39
CA LEU A 129 -23.41 22.77 12.98
C LEU A 129 -23.78 23.26 14.39
N ALA A 130 -22.90 23.99 15.08
CA ALA A 130 -23.17 24.49 16.42
C ALA A 130 -24.12 25.70 16.41
N ASN A 131 -24.08 26.52 15.35
CA ASN A 131 -24.79 27.80 15.30
C ASN A 131 -25.53 28.05 13.97
N GLY A 132 -25.33 27.22 12.95
CA GLY A 132 -25.94 27.35 11.62
C GLY A 132 -25.30 28.40 10.72
N ASN A 133 -24.16 28.99 11.11
CA ASN A 133 -23.48 30.02 10.32
C ASN A 133 -22.87 29.43 9.06
N GLN A 134 -22.96 30.17 7.96
CA GLN A 134 -22.23 29.86 6.73
C GLN A 134 -20.79 30.38 6.82
N LEU A 135 -19.84 29.52 6.47
CA LEU A 135 -18.40 29.79 6.47
C LEU A 135 -17.80 29.20 5.19
N THR A 136 -16.49 29.34 5.04
CA THR A 136 -15.74 28.63 4.00
C THR A 136 -14.71 27.70 4.64
N LEU A 137 -14.50 26.53 4.04
CA LEU A 137 -13.65 25.48 4.59
C LEU A 137 -12.21 25.96 4.82
N ASP A 138 -11.64 26.67 3.85
CA ASP A 138 -10.32 27.32 3.94
C ASP A 138 -10.22 28.34 5.10
N ALA A 139 -11.29 29.07 5.39
CA ALA A 139 -11.33 29.99 6.53
C ALA A 139 -11.41 29.26 7.87
N VAL A 140 -12.05 28.07 7.91
CA VAL A 140 -12.08 27.22 9.11
C VAL A 140 -10.72 26.60 9.38
N ILE A 141 -10.09 26.02 8.36
CA ILE A 141 -8.77 25.38 8.45
C ILE A 141 -7.68 26.42 8.74
N GLY A 142 -7.70 27.55 8.03
CA GLY A 142 -6.74 28.64 8.18
C GLY A 142 -5.30 28.19 7.91
N SER A 143 -4.36 28.72 8.69
CA SER A 143 -2.93 28.43 8.56
C SER A 143 -2.39 27.45 9.60
N LYS A 144 -3.26 26.88 10.46
CA LYS A 144 -2.85 25.94 11.51
C LYS A 144 -2.51 24.57 10.91
N VAL A 145 -1.88 23.72 11.71
CA VAL A 145 -1.95 22.27 11.44
C VAL A 145 -3.40 21.87 11.67
N ALA A 146 -4.03 21.20 10.70
CA ALA A 146 -5.44 20.85 10.83
C ALA A 146 -5.75 19.44 10.35
N LEU A 147 -6.72 18.82 11.02
CA LEU A 147 -7.38 17.60 10.58
C LEU A 147 -8.80 17.97 10.12
N LEU A 148 -9.17 17.53 8.92
CA LEU A 148 -10.55 17.46 8.47
C LEU A 148 -10.96 15.99 8.39
N ASP A 149 -11.87 15.58 9.28
CA ASP A 149 -12.50 14.26 9.25
C ASP A 149 -13.83 14.33 8.51
N VAL A 150 -13.90 13.73 7.31
CA VAL A 150 -15.16 13.62 6.59
C VAL A 150 -15.89 12.34 7.00
N TRP A 151 -17.16 12.50 7.36
CA TRP A 151 -17.98 11.42 7.91
C TRP A 151 -19.42 11.45 7.41
N ALA A 152 -20.16 10.38 7.69
CA ALA A 152 -21.60 10.31 7.45
C ALA A 152 -22.31 9.50 8.55
N THR A 153 -23.59 9.78 8.78
CA THR A 153 -24.39 9.11 9.83
C THR A 153 -24.55 7.61 9.64
N TRP A 154 -24.40 7.11 8.41
CA TRP A 154 -24.49 5.69 8.05
C TRP A 154 -23.13 4.97 8.05
N CYS A 155 -22.03 5.66 8.37
CA CYS A 155 -20.69 5.08 8.41
C CYS A 155 -20.26 4.82 9.86
N GLU A 156 -20.49 3.61 10.34
CA GLU A 156 -20.17 3.21 11.73
C GLU A 156 -18.69 3.45 12.11
N PRO A 157 -17.67 3.11 11.29
CA PRO A 157 -16.28 3.41 11.63
C PRO A 157 -15.99 4.92 11.76
N SER A 158 -16.62 5.77 10.95
CA SER A 158 -16.51 7.22 11.11
C SER A 158 -17.12 7.70 12.44
N LEU A 159 -18.24 7.10 12.84
CA LEU A 159 -18.90 7.43 14.10
C LEU A 159 -18.04 7.06 15.31
N GLU A 160 -17.34 5.93 15.26
CA GLU A 160 -16.39 5.54 16.31
C GLU A 160 -15.26 6.58 16.45
N ALA A 161 -14.66 7.00 15.33
CA ALA A 161 -13.60 8.02 15.34
C ALA A 161 -14.06 9.35 15.96
N LEU A 162 -15.28 9.81 15.65
CA LEU A 162 -15.84 11.03 16.23
C LEU A 162 -15.91 10.98 17.76
N GLY A 163 -16.19 9.81 18.34
CA GLY A 163 -16.31 9.63 19.78
C GLY A 163 -14.99 9.81 20.55
N GLU A 164 -13.85 9.68 19.87
CA GLU A 164 -12.53 9.74 20.51
C GLU A 164 -11.91 11.15 20.52
N TYR A 165 -12.40 12.10 19.72
CA TYR A 165 -11.74 13.41 19.58
C TYR A 165 -11.71 14.25 20.86
N ASP A 166 -12.76 14.22 21.68
CA ASP A 166 -12.77 14.97 22.94
C ASP A 166 -11.70 14.46 23.90
N LYS A 167 -11.47 13.14 23.91
CA LYS A 167 -10.40 12.51 24.68
C LYS A 167 -9.04 12.84 24.09
N LEU A 168 -8.85 12.70 22.78
CA LEU A 168 -7.61 13.07 22.08
C LEU A 168 -7.20 14.51 22.41
N LEU A 169 -8.11 15.47 22.26
CA LEU A 169 -7.85 16.87 22.57
C LEU A 169 -7.60 17.11 24.07
N SER A 170 -8.03 16.21 24.96
CA SER A 170 -7.79 16.29 26.42
C SER A 170 -6.41 15.75 26.78
N GLU A 171 -5.96 14.73 26.07
CA GLU A 171 -4.61 14.17 26.22
C GLU A 171 -3.56 15.11 25.60
N HIS A 172 -3.96 15.95 24.65
CA HIS A 172 -3.09 16.87 23.92
C HIS A 172 -3.43 18.35 24.15
N GLU A 173 -3.57 18.80 25.41
CA GLU A 173 -3.82 20.22 25.73
C GLU A 173 -2.79 21.17 25.11
N SER A 174 -1.54 20.74 24.91
CA SER A 174 -0.49 21.54 24.25
C SER A 174 -0.80 21.90 22.79
N TRP A 175 -1.78 21.25 22.17
CA TRP A 175 -2.22 21.56 20.81
C TRP A 175 -3.20 22.74 20.75
N GLU A 176 -3.69 23.18 21.91
CA GLU A 176 -4.53 24.37 22.02
C GLU A 176 -3.86 25.54 21.29
N ASP A 177 -4.64 26.27 20.50
CA ASP A 177 -4.23 27.32 19.55
C ASP A 177 -3.38 26.92 18.34
N SER A 178 -2.68 25.79 18.34
CA SER A 178 -1.78 25.39 17.24
C SER A 178 -2.41 24.41 16.25
N VAL A 179 -3.39 23.63 16.71
CA VAL A 179 -4.08 22.62 15.91
C VAL A 179 -5.56 22.96 15.75
N CYS A 180 -6.13 22.67 14.58
CA CYS A 180 -7.56 22.70 14.34
C CYS A 180 -8.06 21.29 14.00
N ILE A 181 -8.95 20.74 14.82
CA ILE A 181 -9.68 19.52 14.46
C ILE A 181 -11.08 19.94 14.04
N ALA A 182 -11.39 19.69 12.77
CA ALA A 182 -12.70 19.91 12.18
C ALA A 182 -13.26 18.58 11.66
N THR A 183 -14.57 18.40 11.78
CA THR A 183 -15.27 17.25 11.20
C THR A 183 -16.27 17.79 10.19
N ALA A 184 -16.42 17.18 9.03
CA ALA A 184 -17.42 17.55 8.03
C ALA A 184 -18.34 16.39 7.72
N SER A 185 -19.63 16.55 8.00
CA SER A 185 -20.65 15.63 7.52
C SER A 185 -20.89 15.84 6.03
N LEU A 186 -20.95 14.72 5.29
CA LEU A 186 -21.40 14.68 3.90
C LEU A 186 -22.85 14.23 3.73
N ASP A 187 -23.59 14.05 4.85
CA ASP A 187 -25.00 13.68 4.83
C ASP A 187 -25.84 14.64 3.98
N ASP A 188 -27.00 14.19 3.52
CA ASP A 188 -27.82 14.97 2.57
C ASP A 188 -28.37 16.26 3.21
N THR A 189 -28.54 16.28 4.54
CA THR A 189 -29.03 17.44 5.27
C THR A 189 -28.21 17.74 6.53
N PRO A 190 -28.05 19.04 6.91
CA PRO A 190 -27.37 19.40 8.14
C PRO A 190 -28.10 18.90 9.40
N SER A 191 -29.42 18.72 9.34
CA SER A 191 -30.22 18.26 10.49
C SER A 191 -29.87 16.85 10.96
N GLU A 192 -29.55 15.95 10.03
CA GLU A 192 -29.15 14.57 10.36
C GLU A 192 -27.80 14.54 11.07
N ALA A 193 -26.86 15.36 10.58
CA ALA A 193 -25.55 15.53 11.19
C ALA A 193 -25.65 16.14 12.60
N THR A 194 -26.41 17.24 12.76
CA THR A 194 -26.63 17.88 14.07
C THR A 194 -27.22 16.91 15.08
N ALA A 195 -28.23 16.12 14.67
CA ALA A 195 -28.86 15.14 15.55
C ALA A 195 -27.91 14.02 16.00
N THR A 196 -26.91 13.70 15.18
CA THR A 196 -25.90 12.67 15.48
C THR A 196 -24.82 13.21 16.41
N ILE A 197 -24.25 14.38 16.13
CA ILE A 197 -23.27 15.04 17.02
C ILE A 197 -23.85 15.24 18.43
N ALA A 198 -25.11 15.68 18.53
CA ALA A 198 -25.78 15.85 19.82
C ALA A 198 -25.92 14.55 20.64
N LYS A 199 -25.94 13.37 19.99
CA LYS A 199 -25.98 12.07 20.67
C LYS A 199 -24.60 11.60 21.11
N MET A 200 -23.57 11.97 20.35
CA MET A 200 -22.19 11.57 20.63
C MET A 200 -21.57 12.35 21.78
N ALA A 201 -22.09 13.55 22.06
CA ALA A 201 -21.53 14.46 23.06
C ALA A 201 -20.04 14.76 22.80
N CYS A 202 -19.66 14.81 21.52
CA CYS A 202 -18.38 15.31 21.05
C CYS A 202 -18.54 16.81 20.83
N GLU A 203 -17.91 17.64 21.66
CA GLU A 203 -18.15 19.09 21.69
C GLU A 203 -16.93 19.93 21.31
N ARG A 204 -15.71 19.38 21.43
CA ARG A 204 -14.48 20.16 21.27
C ARG A 204 -14.09 20.38 19.80
N PRO A 205 -14.22 19.41 18.89
CA PRO A 205 -13.98 19.65 17.47
C PRO A 205 -14.95 20.67 16.88
N ARG A 206 -14.54 21.30 15.78
CA ARG A 206 -15.47 22.10 15.00
C ARG A 206 -16.29 21.21 14.06
N HIS A 207 -17.58 21.11 14.31
CA HIS A 207 -18.49 20.31 13.48
C HIS A 207 -19.08 21.14 12.34
N LEU A 208 -18.87 20.68 11.12
CA LEU A 208 -19.31 21.29 9.88
C LEU A 208 -20.24 20.34 9.12
N TRP A 209 -21.09 20.93 8.27
CA TRP A 209 -21.78 20.23 7.20
C TRP A 209 -21.30 20.80 5.87
N LEU A 210 -20.81 19.92 5.02
CA LEU A 210 -20.34 20.22 3.67
C LEU A 210 -21.33 19.67 2.63
N GLY A 211 -21.99 18.55 2.94
CA GLY A 211 -22.93 17.89 2.03
C GLY A 211 -22.23 17.13 0.90
N ARG A 212 -22.94 16.11 0.37
CA ARG A 212 -22.39 15.18 -0.61
C ARG A 212 -21.87 15.84 -1.89
N GLU A 213 -22.66 16.72 -2.49
CA GLU A 213 -22.31 17.37 -3.77
C GLU A 213 -21.02 18.18 -3.66
N ALA A 214 -20.85 18.93 -2.57
CA ALA A 214 -19.63 19.69 -2.34
C ALA A 214 -18.44 18.77 -2.02
N CYS A 215 -18.64 17.67 -1.28
CA CYS A 215 -17.59 16.67 -1.07
C CYS A 215 -17.13 16.06 -2.40
N ASP A 216 -18.05 15.66 -3.28
CA ASP A 216 -17.72 15.08 -4.58
C ASP A 216 -16.97 16.09 -5.47
N THR A 217 -17.42 17.34 -5.46
CA THR A 217 -16.85 18.44 -6.26
C THR A 217 -15.47 18.87 -5.79
N TYR A 218 -15.28 19.06 -4.48
CA TYR A 218 -14.08 19.67 -3.94
C TYR A 218 -13.08 18.66 -3.40
N LEU A 219 -13.56 17.56 -2.81
CA LEU A 219 -12.71 16.58 -2.12
C LEU A 219 -12.56 15.29 -2.92
N SER A 220 -13.52 14.93 -3.77
CA SER A 220 -13.53 13.72 -4.61
C SER A 220 -13.18 12.47 -3.81
N LEU A 221 -14.11 12.07 -2.94
CA LEU A 221 -13.94 10.96 -2.00
C LEU A 221 -14.22 9.63 -2.68
N SER A 222 -13.38 8.62 -2.44
CA SER A 222 -13.58 7.25 -2.93
C SER A 222 -14.23 6.33 -1.88
N SER A 223 -14.09 6.66 -0.60
CA SER A 223 -14.56 5.86 0.53
C SER A 223 -14.63 6.70 1.80
N LEU A 224 -15.34 6.20 2.82
CA LEU A 224 -15.30 6.69 4.19
C LEU A 224 -14.77 5.59 5.13
N PRO A 225 -14.16 5.94 6.28
CA PRO A 225 -13.77 7.29 6.70
C PRO A 225 -12.69 7.91 5.80
N ALA A 226 -12.73 9.23 5.65
CA ALA A 226 -11.76 9.96 4.83
C ALA A 226 -11.23 11.18 5.59
N TRP A 227 -9.92 11.23 5.77
CA TRP A 227 -9.24 12.29 6.49
C TRP A 227 -8.36 13.12 5.54
N PHE A 228 -8.21 14.39 5.88
CA PHE A 228 -7.27 15.30 5.25
C PHE A 228 -6.46 16.00 6.33
N LEU A 229 -5.14 15.98 6.19
CA LEU A 229 -4.24 16.78 7.02
C LEU A 229 -3.79 18.01 6.25
N PHE A 230 -3.78 19.14 6.95
CA PHE A 230 -3.37 20.42 6.43
C PHE A 230 -2.21 21.01 7.22
N LYS A 231 -1.35 21.75 6.53
CA LYS A 231 -0.30 22.60 7.11
C LYS A 231 -0.22 23.87 6.29
N GLU A 232 -0.28 25.03 6.95
CA GLU A 232 -0.22 26.35 6.30
C GLU A 232 -1.28 26.50 5.19
N GLY A 233 -2.48 25.96 5.42
CA GLY A 233 -3.60 26.02 4.48
C GLY A 233 -3.44 25.13 3.24
N ARG A 234 -2.44 24.25 3.20
CA ARG A 234 -2.25 23.25 2.14
C ARG A 234 -2.53 21.85 2.64
N ILE A 235 -3.08 21.01 1.77
CA ILE A 235 -3.20 19.58 2.03
C ILE A 235 -1.80 18.98 2.02
N VAL A 236 -1.41 18.32 3.10
CA VAL A 236 -0.16 17.56 3.19
C VAL A 236 -0.39 16.06 3.07
N TRP A 237 -1.60 15.60 3.38
CA TRP A 237 -1.99 14.20 3.25
C TRP A 237 -3.51 14.06 3.15
N ARG A 238 -3.96 13.00 2.47
CA ARG A 238 -5.35 12.54 2.49
C ARG A 238 -5.41 11.03 2.42
N GLY A 239 -6.40 10.42 3.06
CA GLY A 239 -6.56 8.96 3.02
C GLY A 239 -7.45 8.41 4.11
N HIS A 240 -7.32 7.11 4.32
CA HIS A 240 -8.03 6.40 5.39
C HIS A 240 -7.29 6.59 6.73
N PRO A 241 -7.97 6.87 7.85
CA PRO A 241 -7.34 7.10 9.16
C PRO A 241 -6.38 5.98 9.60
N ALA A 242 -6.70 4.72 9.30
CA ALA A 242 -5.87 3.58 9.70
C ALA A 242 -4.47 3.54 9.05
N SER A 243 -4.19 4.36 8.03
CA SER A 243 -2.88 4.39 7.38
C SER A 243 -1.92 5.43 7.97
N ILE A 244 -2.29 6.14 9.03
CA ILE A 244 -1.42 7.12 9.69
C ILE A 244 -1.50 7.02 11.21
N ASP A 245 -0.42 7.43 11.88
CA ASP A 245 -0.40 7.69 13.30
C ASP A 245 -0.74 9.18 13.48
N LEU A 246 -1.95 9.48 13.93
CA LEU A 246 -2.43 10.86 14.01
C LEU A 246 -1.59 11.72 14.96
N ASP A 247 -1.25 11.19 16.13
CA ASP A 247 -0.50 11.89 17.17
C ASP A 247 0.93 12.19 16.72
N ALA A 248 1.60 11.19 16.16
CA ALA A 248 2.94 11.35 15.60
C ALA A 248 2.93 12.30 14.40
N SER A 249 1.90 12.21 13.54
CA SER A 249 1.73 13.08 12.38
C SER A 249 1.53 14.54 12.79
N ILE A 250 0.60 14.85 13.69
CA ILE A 250 0.37 16.23 14.16
C ILE A 250 1.63 16.77 14.83
N THR A 251 2.29 15.98 15.69
CA THR A 251 3.53 16.38 16.37
C THR A 251 4.66 16.68 15.37
N SER A 252 4.85 15.81 14.38
CA SER A 252 5.83 15.99 13.31
C SER A 252 5.54 17.25 12.51
N LEU A 253 4.29 17.45 12.06
CA LEU A 253 3.87 18.61 11.28
C LEU A 253 4.09 19.94 12.03
N LEU A 254 3.77 19.98 13.33
CA LEU A 254 4.03 21.14 14.20
C LEU A 254 5.52 21.48 14.31
N SER A 255 6.40 20.48 14.23
CA SER A 255 7.86 20.65 14.25
C SER A 255 8.49 20.91 12.88
N GLY A 256 7.69 20.95 11.82
CA GLY A 256 8.16 21.17 10.45
C GLY A 256 8.38 19.89 9.63
N GLY A 257 8.18 18.71 10.20
CA GLY A 257 8.28 17.41 9.51
C GLY A 257 7.06 17.05 8.67
N ASP A 258 6.99 15.77 8.31
CA ASP A 258 5.99 15.14 7.42
C ASP A 258 4.99 14.25 8.19
N VAL A 259 3.95 13.79 7.50
CA VAL A 259 2.95 12.85 8.04
C VAL A 259 3.58 11.50 8.32
N VAL A 260 3.22 10.89 9.45
CA VAL A 260 3.74 9.59 9.90
C VAL A 260 2.74 8.51 9.49
N GLU A 261 3.05 7.79 8.42
CA GLU A 261 2.23 6.67 7.96
C GLU A 261 2.38 5.44 8.87
N VAL A 262 1.27 4.76 9.12
CA VAL A 262 1.26 3.48 9.83
C VAL A 262 1.50 2.40 8.79
N GLU A 263 2.57 1.64 9.01
CA GLU A 263 2.77 0.42 8.27
C GLU A 263 1.67 -0.56 8.68
N SER A 264 0.95 -1.13 7.71
CA SER A 264 -0.09 -2.13 7.99
C SER A 264 0.56 -3.41 8.52
N ASP A 265 0.76 -3.45 9.83
CA ASP A 265 1.32 -4.59 10.57
C ASP A 265 0.34 -5.79 10.67
N GLU A 266 -0.85 -5.72 10.06
CA GLU A 266 -1.93 -6.73 10.15
C GLU A 266 -1.61 -8.11 9.52
N ALA A 267 -0.34 -8.39 9.21
CA ALA A 267 0.14 -9.76 8.98
C ALA A 267 1.63 -9.96 9.28
N ARG A 268 2.30 -9.04 10.00
CA ARG A 268 3.71 -9.22 10.35
C ARG A 268 3.83 -10.17 11.53
N ILE A 269 4.01 -11.46 11.23
CA ILE A 269 4.61 -12.37 12.20
C ILE A 269 6.06 -11.91 12.33
N GLY A 270 6.39 -11.22 13.42
CA GLY A 270 7.74 -10.72 13.68
C GLY A 270 8.80 -11.82 13.63
N ASP A 271 10.07 -11.43 13.74
CA ASP A 271 11.19 -12.36 13.63
C ASP A 271 11.00 -13.60 14.50
N VAL A 272 11.13 -14.78 13.89
CA VAL A 272 11.10 -16.06 14.60
C VAL A 272 12.53 -16.54 14.75
N GLU A 273 12.94 -16.80 15.99
CA GLU A 273 14.30 -17.25 16.30
C GLU A 273 14.67 -18.49 15.48
N GLY A 274 15.74 -18.40 14.68
CA GLY A 274 16.24 -19.49 13.86
C GLY A 274 15.61 -19.62 12.46
N LEU A 275 14.66 -18.74 12.09
CA LEU A 275 14.11 -18.67 10.73
C LEU A 275 14.42 -17.33 10.07
N PRO A 276 14.79 -17.31 8.78
CA PRO A 276 14.94 -16.07 8.05
C PRO A 276 13.57 -15.40 7.84
N ASN A 277 13.54 -14.09 7.95
CA ASN A 277 12.37 -13.29 7.60
C ASN A 277 12.29 -13.17 6.07
N VAL A 278 11.12 -13.44 5.49
CA VAL A 278 10.89 -13.41 4.03
C VAL A 278 11.27 -12.07 3.40
N GLU A 279 11.11 -10.96 4.13
CA GLU A 279 11.48 -9.62 3.66
C GLU A 279 13.01 -9.47 3.47
N ASN A 280 13.80 -10.26 4.19
CA ASN A 280 15.26 -10.15 4.25
C ASN A 280 15.99 -11.29 3.51
N LEU A 281 15.25 -12.17 2.83
CA LEU A 281 15.87 -13.23 2.04
C LEU A 281 16.69 -12.64 0.89
N SER A 282 17.81 -13.27 0.56
CA SER A 282 18.51 -12.95 -0.69
C SER A 282 17.68 -13.41 -1.89
N ASP A 283 17.97 -12.90 -3.08
CA ASP A 283 17.28 -13.34 -4.30
C ASP A 283 17.53 -14.84 -4.57
N GLU A 284 18.74 -15.33 -4.27
CA GLU A 284 19.11 -16.75 -4.32
C GLU A 284 18.27 -17.60 -3.33
N ASP A 285 18.19 -17.19 -2.06
CA ASP A 285 17.39 -17.92 -1.06
C ASP A 285 15.89 -17.90 -1.39
N MET A 286 15.41 -16.81 -2.00
CA MET A 286 14.03 -16.70 -2.48
C MET A 286 13.77 -17.69 -3.62
N LEU A 287 14.69 -17.81 -4.57
CA LEU A 287 14.58 -18.74 -5.68
C LEU A 287 14.56 -20.20 -5.18
N GLU A 288 15.47 -20.56 -4.28
CA GLU A 288 15.48 -21.88 -3.65
C GLU A 288 14.16 -22.18 -2.91
N PHE A 289 13.63 -21.18 -2.20
CA PHE A 289 12.35 -21.30 -1.51
C PHE A 289 11.18 -21.51 -2.50
N CYS A 290 11.13 -20.74 -3.59
CA CYS A 290 10.11 -20.87 -4.63
C CYS A 290 10.15 -22.24 -5.32
N GLN A 291 11.34 -22.76 -5.62
CA GLN A 291 11.50 -24.11 -6.19
C GLN A 291 10.98 -25.19 -5.22
N ALA A 292 11.34 -25.11 -3.95
CA ALA A 292 10.86 -26.05 -2.95
C ALA A 292 9.34 -25.94 -2.72
N LEU A 293 8.78 -24.74 -2.87
CA LEU A 293 7.33 -24.51 -2.78
C LEU A 293 6.59 -25.13 -3.97
N GLN A 294 7.09 -24.95 -5.20
CA GLN A 294 6.58 -25.56 -6.42
C GLN A 294 6.52 -27.08 -6.32
N GLU A 295 7.59 -27.73 -5.87
CA GLU A 295 7.61 -29.19 -5.68
C GLU A 295 6.52 -29.67 -4.72
N LYS A 296 6.26 -28.89 -3.66
CA LYS A 296 5.24 -29.21 -2.65
C LYS A 296 3.82 -28.99 -3.17
N THR A 297 3.57 -27.93 -3.94
CA THR A 297 2.24 -27.66 -4.53
C THR A 297 1.92 -28.63 -5.66
N ALA A 298 2.90 -28.99 -6.49
CA ALA A 298 2.76 -29.98 -7.56
C ALA A 298 2.37 -31.37 -7.02
N ALA A 299 2.85 -31.72 -5.82
CA ALA A 299 2.51 -32.98 -5.16
C ALA A 299 1.06 -33.04 -4.62
N LEU A 300 0.35 -31.91 -4.56
CA LEU A 300 -1.01 -31.80 -4.04
C LEU A 300 -2.04 -31.74 -5.18
N SER A 301 -2.91 -32.74 -5.26
CA SER A 301 -4.00 -32.74 -6.24
C SER A 301 -5.24 -32.02 -5.70
N LEU A 302 -5.31 -30.71 -5.89
CA LEU A 302 -6.48 -29.88 -5.59
C LEU A 302 -7.16 -29.41 -6.88
N PRO A 303 -8.47 -29.09 -6.85
CA PRO A 303 -9.13 -28.47 -8.00
C PRO A 303 -8.42 -27.16 -8.38
N GLU A 304 -8.23 -26.93 -9.69
CA GLU A 304 -7.74 -25.66 -10.22
C GLU A 304 -8.57 -24.50 -9.65
N ASP A 305 -7.90 -23.39 -9.33
CA ASP A 305 -8.47 -22.15 -8.79
C ASP A 305 -9.18 -22.25 -7.43
N SER A 306 -9.12 -23.40 -6.76
CA SER A 306 -9.72 -23.57 -5.43
C SER A 306 -8.83 -23.09 -4.29
N VAL A 307 -7.51 -23.18 -4.45
CA VAL A 307 -6.52 -22.72 -3.47
C VAL A 307 -5.46 -21.91 -4.20
N SER A 308 -5.13 -20.75 -3.67
CA SER A 308 -4.05 -19.90 -4.16
C SER A 308 -2.82 -20.10 -3.30
N CYS A 309 -1.68 -20.34 -3.95
CA CYS A 309 -0.37 -20.28 -3.33
C CYS A 309 0.52 -19.39 -4.20
N CYS A 310 1.02 -18.29 -3.64
CA CYS A 310 1.88 -17.37 -4.36
C CYS A 310 2.91 -16.68 -3.47
N VAL A 311 3.96 -16.17 -4.10
CA VAL A 311 4.91 -15.22 -3.54
C VAL A 311 4.66 -13.87 -4.22
N GLU A 312 4.49 -12.82 -3.43
CA GLU A 312 4.34 -11.44 -3.91
C GLU A 312 5.59 -10.64 -3.51
N ASN A 313 6.24 -10.05 -4.52
CA ASN A 313 7.31 -9.08 -4.38
C ASN A 313 6.74 -7.71 -4.78
N SER A 314 6.64 -6.80 -3.82
CA SER A 314 6.12 -5.46 -4.09
C SER A 314 7.15 -4.38 -3.76
N ILE A 315 7.24 -3.37 -4.60
CA ILE A 315 8.05 -2.18 -4.38
C ILE A 315 7.14 -0.96 -4.48
N VAL A 316 6.94 -0.30 -3.35
CA VAL A 316 6.30 1.03 -3.30
C VAL A 316 7.37 2.07 -3.61
N ILE A 317 7.14 2.87 -4.62
CA ILE A 317 8.04 3.91 -5.13
C ILE A 317 7.32 5.25 -4.93
N SER A 318 7.93 6.14 -4.15
CA SER A 318 7.52 7.53 -4.03
C SER A 318 8.60 8.46 -4.58
N SER A 319 8.32 9.77 -4.60
CA SER A 319 9.33 10.76 -5.01
C SER A 319 10.53 10.80 -4.07
N THR A 320 10.37 10.42 -2.81
CA THR A 320 11.43 10.51 -1.78
C THR A 320 12.04 9.16 -1.44
N ASP A 321 11.24 8.10 -1.44
CA ASP A 321 11.62 6.82 -0.87
C ASP A 321 11.19 5.62 -1.73
N THR A 322 11.73 4.45 -1.41
CA THR A 322 11.38 3.16 -2.02
C THR A 322 11.33 2.11 -0.94
N LYS A 323 10.22 1.37 -0.86
CA LYS A 323 10.04 0.31 0.12
C LYS A 323 9.74 -1.01 -0.58
N LYS A 324 10.61 -2.00 -0.38
CA LYS A 324 10.40 -3.37 -0.84
C LYS A 324 9.71 -4.18 0.26
N THR A 325 8.71 -4.96 -0.13
CA THR A 325 8.01 -5.90 0.74
C THR A 325 7.89 -7.23 0.02
N ARG A 326 8.09 -8.32 0.75
CA ARG A 326 7.85 -9.67 0.26
C ARG A 326 6.78 -10.33 1.10
N ARG A 327 5.93 -11.14 0.49
CA ARG A 327 4.87 -11.88 1.16
C ARG A 327 4.69 -13.26 0.54
N VAL A 328 4.38 -14.25 1.38
CA VAL A 328 3.90 -15.56 0.93
C VAL A 328 2.44 -15.72 1.30
N ILE A 329 1.62 -16.10 0.34
CA ILE A 329 0.18 -16.27 0.51
C ILE A 329 -0.20 -17.71 0.22
N LEU A 330 -0.98 -18.31 1.13
CA LEU A 330 -1.68 -19.56 0.94
C LEU A 330 -3.13 -19.38 1.41
N THR A 331 -4.07 -19.32 0.47
CA THR A 331 -5.47 -19.06 0.77
C THR A 331 -6.41 -19.99 0.03
N GLY A 332 -7.57 -20.28 0.63
CA GLY A 332 -8.60 -21.07 -0.02
C GLY A 332 -9.80 -21.36 0.87
N PRO A 333 -10.80 -22.10 0.39
CA PRO A 333 -11.94 -22.55 1.19
C PRO A 333 -11.51 -23.46 2.34
N LYS A 334 -12.15 -23.31 3.50
CA LYS A 334 -11.88 -24.08 4.74
C LYS A 334 -11.85 -25.59 4.57
N GLN A 335 -12.66 -26.12 3.65
CA GLN A 335 -12.67 -27.55 3.34
C GLN A 335 -11.33 -28.11 2.82
N PHE A 336 -10.45 -27.26 2.29
CA PHE A 336 -9.11 -27.63 1.80
C PHE A 336 -7.99 -27.41 2.83
N GLU A 337 -8.28 -26.80 3.97
CA GLU A 337 -7.29 -26.58 5.04
C GLU A 337 -6.58 -27.88 5.45
N PRO A 338 -7.26 -29.02 5.67
CA PRO A 338 -6.57 -30.26 6.03
C PRO A 338 -5.66 -30.79 4.92
N ALA A 339 -6.03 -30.58 3.65
CA ALA A 339 -5.23 -31.00 2.51
C ALA A 339 -3.96 -30.14 2.34
N CYS A 340 -4.00 -28.90 2.82
CA CYS A 340 -2.87 -27.96 2.75
C CYS A 340 -2.04 -27.90 4.04
N ALA A 341 -2.36 -28.69 5.07
CA ALA A 341 -1.72 -28.60 6.39
C ALA A 341 -0.20 -28.84 6.34
N ASP A 342 0.25 -29.81 5.54
CA ASP A 342 1.67 -30.10 5.36
C ASP A 342 2.41 -28.98 4.62
N LEU A 343 1.75 -28.37 3.62
CA LEU A 343 2.27 -27.20 2.89
C LEU A 343 2.38 -25.97 3.81
N ALA A 344 1.34 -25.68 4.59
CA ALA A 344 1.33 -24.61 5.57
C ALA A 344 2.44 -24.80 6.63
N THR A 345 2.64 -26.04 7.09
CA THR A 345 3.71 -26.39 8.02
C THR A 345 5.08 -26.21 7.39
N PHE A 346 5.24 -26.63 6.12
CA PHE A 346 6.46 -26.43 5.36
C PHE A 346 6.83 -24.95 5.26
N ILE A 347 5.91 -24.08 4.81
CA ILE A 347 6.14 -22.63 4.69
C ILE A 347 6.61 -22.05 6.04
N ARG A 348 5.86 -22.31 7.12
CA ARG A 348 6.19 -21.83 8.48
C ARG A 348 7.50 -22.40 9.05
N SER A 349 8.00 -23.50 8.50
CA SER A 349 9.29 -24.10 8.91
C SER A 349 10.49 -23.51 8.16
N LYS A 350 10.26 -22.74 7.09
CA LYS A 350 11.30 -22.21 6.22
C LYS A 350 11.51 -20.72 6.39
N ILE A 351 10.43 -19.97 6.61
CA ILE A 351 10.44 -18.53 6.63
C ILE A 351 9.52 -17.97 7.73
N ALA A 352 9.86 -16.78 8.20
CA ALA A 352 9.06 -15.93 9.08
C ALA A 352 8.67 -14.62 8.37
N GLY A 353 7.97 -13.71 9.05
CA GLY A 353 7.57 -12.43 8.46
C GLY A 353 6.14 -12.46 7.89
N ASN A 354 5.99 -11.86 6.71
CA ASN A 354 4.71 -11.72 6.01
C ASN A 354 4.26 -13.03 5.37
N VAL A 355 3.81 -13.97 6.19
CA VAL A 355 3.24 -15.24 5.75
C VAL A 355 1.75 -15.26 6.05
N LEU A 356 0.93 -15.11 5.02
CA LEU A 356 -0.53 -15.15 5.12
C LEU A 356 -1.02 -16.57 4.77
N ILE A 357 -1.47 -17.31 5.78
CA ILE A 357 -2.14 -18.60 5.60
C ILE A 357 -3.56 -18.46 6.14
N SER A 358 -4.55 -18.41 5.27
CA SER A 358 -5.95 -18.17 5.65
C SER A 358 -6.90 -19.06 4.87
N PHE A 359 -7.70 -19.83 5.59
CA PHE A 359 -8.76 -20.64 5.01
C PHE A 359 -10.12 -20.19 5.56
N ALA A 360 -10.95 -19.60 4.70
CA ALA A 360 -12.23 -19.01 5.06
C ALA A 360 -13.41 -19.90 4.64
N ASP A 361 -14.53 -19.76 5.35
CA ASP A 361 -15.79 -20.47 5.07
C ASP A 361 -16.49 -19.98 3.80
#